data_AF-A0A0G3EMQ5-F1
#
_entry.id   AF-A0A0G3EMQ5-F1
#
_cell.length_a   1.000
_cell.length_b   1.000
_cell.length_c   1.000
_cell.angle_alpha   90.00
_cell.angle_beta   90.00
_cell.angle_gamma   90.00
#
_symmetry.space_group_name_H-M   'P 1'
#
loop_
_entity.id
_entity.type
_entity.pdbx_description
1 polymer ?
#
loop_
_entity_poly.entity_id
_entity_poly.type
_entity_poly.pdbx_seq_one_letter_code
_entity_poly.pdbx_strand_id
1 'polypeptide(L)'
;MTSSFQDNIDVKNTMLLRAEKHWTAGHMKPTPLAWSDGDGSVVGCAIESVDLLIWTDSLGLPKWLALVIDEIASGLTSRDVAPQEACKAGLELLKAIPVGVDLGQAGSKFIISLLADVDERLVQLEQDKVLGQIYRALVELHHGVIGGDQPDATQWRAMRKSAVELTNNLPEGSEVAALAGVVEAAMWDARTSPSVGVDTLRQFSRARSIRAVVEFGWTEADEAHTKMRLDDMFKRFLKDNPENKRTVFDHYADEFPEEEARLRRRIAIERDARCIGAELGRIALSNVLGAASKKQ
;
A
#
# COMPACT_ATOMS: atom_id res chain seq x y z
N MET A 1 -11.05 18.48 -17.59
CA MET A 1 -11.47 17.29 -16.84
C MET A 1 -11.35 16.11 -17.79
N THR A 2 -10.56 15.11 -17.44
CA THR A 2 -10.36 13.93 -18.27
C THR A 2 -11.41 12.90 -17.86
N SER A 3 -12.25 12.48 -18.81
CA SER A 3 -13.28 11.47 -18.53
C SER A 3 -12.67 10.06 -18.62
N SER A 4 -12.97 9.19 -17.66
CA SER A 4 -12.43 7.83 -17.64
C SER A 4 -12.81 7.06 -18.91
N PHE A 5 -11.83 6.40 -19.51
CA PHE A 5 -11.94 5.72 -20.81
C PHE A 5 -12.43 6.60 -21.96
N GLN A 6 -12.28 7.93 -21.85
CA GLN A 6 -12.72 8.89 -22.87
C GLN A 6 -14.21 8.76 -23.20
N ASP A 7 -15.04 8.44 -22.20
CA ASP A 7 -16.48 8.15 -22.36
C ASP A 7 -16.77 6.94 -23.28
N ASN A 8 -15.76 6.11 -23.58
CA ASN A 8 -15.87 5.03 -24.54
C ASN A 8 -15.69 3.65 -23.88
N ILE A 9 -16.79 2.87 -23.88
CA ILE A 9 -16.80 1.51 -23.34
C ILE A 9 -15.87 0.55 -24.10
N ASP A 10 -15.66 0.76 -25.40
CA ASP A 10 -14.79 -0.11 -26.20
C ASP A 10 -13.31 0.05 -25.80
N VAL A 11 -12.91 1.26 -25.37
CA VAL A 11 -11.56 1.51 -24.82
C VAL A 11 -11.37 0.68 -23.55
N LYS A 12 -12.35 0.70 -22.63
CA LYS A 12 -12.34 -0.14 -21.43
C LYS A 12 -12.31 -1.62 -21.76
N ASN A 13 -13.19 -2.09 -22.65
CA ASN A 13 -13.28 -3.49 -23.05
C ASN A 13 -11.97 -3.99 -23.67
N THR A 14 -11.30 -3.17 -24.48
CA THR A 14 -10.00 -3.52 -25.09
C THR A 14 -8.89 -3.64 -24.05
N MET A 15 -8.87 -2.77 -23.03
CA MET A 15 -7.94 -2.89 -21.89
C MET A 15 -8.22 -4.17 -21.08
N LEU A 16 -9.49 -4.44 -20.77
CA LEU A 16 -9.88 -5.62 -19.99
C LEU A 16 -9.57 -6.92 -20.71
N LEU A 17 -9.83 -7.00 -22.02
CA LEU A 17 -9.51 -8.18 -22.83
C LEU A 17 -8.01 -8.51 -22.79
N ARG A 18 -7.16 -7.47 -22.86
CA ARG A 18 -5.70 -7.62 -22.72
C ARG A 18 -5.32 -8.15 -21.33
N ALA A 19 -5.84 -7.53 -20.28
CA ALA A 19 -5.57 -7.96 -18.91
C ALA A 19 -6.03 -9.40 -18.64
N GLU A 20 -7.22 -9.78 -19.11
CA GLU A 20 -7.79 -11.12 -18.96
C GLU A 20 -7.00 -12.19 -19.71
N LYS A 21 -6.52 -11.87 -20.91
CA LYS A 21 -5.63 -12.74 -21.69
C LYS A 21 -4.36 -13.06 -20.89
N HIS A 22 -3.69 -12.04 -20.34
CA HIS A 22 -2.47 -12.23 -19.55
C HIS A 22 -2.71 -12.95 -18.22
N TRP A 23 -3.84 -12.66 -17.55
CA TRP A 23 -4.23 -13.36 -16.34
C TRP A 23 -4.46 -14.85 -16.60
N THR A 24 -5.21 -15.19 -17.65
CA THR A 24 -5.52 -16.59 -18.03
C THR A 24 -4.28 -17.35 -18.49
N ALA A 25 -3.35 -16.67 -19.16
CA ALA A 25 -2.06 -17.24 -19.56
C ALA A 25 -1.05 -17.37 -18.41
N GLY A 26 -1.37 -16.89 -17.20
CA GLY A 26 -0.49 -16.94 -16.03
C GLY A 26 0.64 -15.91 -16.05
N HIS A 27 0.58 -14.93 -16.96
CA HIS A 27 1.60 -13.91 -17.15
C HIS A 27 1.51 -12.72 -16.17
N MET A 28 0.33 -12.53 -15.56
CA MET A 28 0.11 -11.49 -14.57
C MET A 28 0.70 -11.88 -13.21
N LYS A 29 1.58 -11.03 -12.65
CA LYS A 29 2.29 -11.24 -11.38
C LYS A 29 1.93 -10.15 -10.35
N PRO A 30 1.89 -10.47 -9.05
CA PRO A 30 1.56 -9.51 -7.99
C PRO A 30 2.79 -8.65 -7.63
N THR A 31 3.27 -7.87 -8.59
CA THR A 31 4.38 -6.95 -8.45
C THR A 31 3.94 -5.56 -8.88
N PRO A 32 4.46 -4.47 -8.32
CA PRO A 32 4.11 -3.14 -8.77
C PRO A 32 4.84 -2.75 -10.07
N LEU A 33 4.12 -2.11 -11.00
CA LEU A 33 4.64 -1.46 -12.21
C LEU A 33 5.68 -2.25 -12.99
N ALA A 34 5.38 -3.50 -13.33
CA ALA A 34 6.30 -4.36 -14.07
C ALA A 34 5.73 -4.73 -15.44
N TRP A 35 6.62 -4.81 -16.42
CA TRP A 35 6.34 -5.41 -17.72
C TRP A 35 7.66 -5.87 -18.35
N SER A 36 7.75 -7.15 -18.69
CA SER A 36 8.89 -7.74 -19.41
C SER A 36 8.44 -9.00 -20.14
N ASP A 37 8.71 -9.07 -21.45
CA ASP A 37 8.57 -10.30 -22.26
C ASP A 37 7.20 -11.01 -22.15
N GLY A 38 6.13 -10.24 -21.98
CA GLY A 38 4.75 -10.74 -21.86
C GLY A 38 4.29 -10.97 -20.42
N ASP A 39 5.19 -11.02 -19.44
CA ASP A 39 4.86 -11.03 -18.02
C ASP A 39 4.78 -9.59 -17.47
N GLY A 40 3.92 -9.35 -16.48
CA GLY A 40 3.82 -8.03 -15.89
C GLY A 40 2.91 -7.92 -14.68
N SER A 41 2.82 -6.71 -14.13
CA SER A 41 1.86 -6.36 -13.09
C SER A 41 0.43 -6.36 -13.62
N VAL A 42 -0.55 -6.15 -12.75
CA VAL A 42 -1.96 -6.03 -13.16
C VAL A 42 -2.12 -4.89 -14.17
N VAL A 43 -1.57 -3.72 -13.85
CA VAL A 43 -1.57 -2.56 -14.77
C VAL A 43 -0.66 -2.81 -15.97
N GLY A 44 0.53 -3.36 -15.75
CA GLY A 44 1.48 -3.67 -16.81
C GLY A 44 0.87 -4.57 -17.88
N CYS A 45 0.14 -5.61 -17.51
CA CYS A 45 -0.62 -6.46 -18.42
C CYS A 45 -1.82 -5.77 -19.07
N ALA A 46 -2.45 -4.80 -18.40
CA ALA A 46 -3.58 -4.06 -18.95
C ALA A 46 -3.18 -3.09 -20.08
N ILE A 47 -1.95 -2.55 -20.02
CA ILE A 47 -1.41 -1.62 -21.03
C ILE A 47 -0.25 -2.17 -21.84
N GLU A 48 0.23 -3.38 -21.52
CA GLU A 48 1.42 -4.04 -22.10
C GLU A 48 2.67 -3.13 -22.09
N SER A 49 2.86 -2.42 -20.98
CA SER A 49 3.92 -1.41 -20.81
C SER A 49 4.08 -1.01 -19.34
N VAL A 50 5.24 -0.44 -18.99
CA VAL A 50 5.45 0.29 -17.72
C VAL A 50 5.17 1.79 -17.85
N ASP A 51 4.93 2.30 -19.06
CA ASP A 51 4.71 3.72 -19.30
C ASP A 51 3.30 4.16 -18.90
N LEU A 52 3.18 4.78 -17.73
CA LEU A 52 1.93 5.34 -17.23
C LEU A 52 1.40 6.54 -18.04
N LEU A 53 2.10 7.03 -19.06
CA LEU A 53 1.51 7.94 -20.03
C LEU A 53 0.48 7.24 -20.92
N ILE A 54 0.66 5.96 -21.24
CA ILE A 54 -0.36 5.18 -21.97
C ILE A 54 -1.64 5.09 -21.12
N TRP A 55 -1.48 4.88 -19.81
CA TRP A 55 -2.59 4.86 -18.86
C TRP A 55 -3.37 6.19 -18.83
N THR A 56 -2.69 7.34 -18.85
CA THR A 56 -3.36 8.63 -18.85
C THR A 56 -3.92 9.00 -20.20
N ASP A 57 -3.13 8.87 -21.25
CA ASP A 57 -3.41 9.48 -22.55
C ASP A 57 -4.34 8.59 -23.36
N SER A 58 -4.17 7.26 -23.28
CA SER A 58 -5.01 6.32 -24.01
C SER A 58 -6.27 5.92 -23.23
N LEU A 59 -6.21 5.87 -21.90
CA LEU A 59 -7.36 5.43 -21.09
C LEU A 59 -8.06 6.56 -20.34
N GLY A 60 -7.51 7.79 -20.31
CA GLY A 60 -8.11 8.88 -19.54
C GLY A 60 -8.13 8.63 -18.03
N LEU A 61 -7.25 7.76 -17.51
CA LEU A 61 -7.23 7.35 -16.10
C LEU A 61 -6.09 8.05 -15.34
N PRO A 62 -6.30 8.44 -14.07
CA PRO A 62 -5.24 9.10 -13.30
C PRO A 62 -4.15 8.12 -12.88
N LYS A 63 -2.88 8.56 -12.90
CA LYS A 63 -1.72 7.71 -12.58
C LYS A 63 -1.76 7.11 -11.17
N TRP A 64 -2.31 7.84 -10.19
CA TRP A 64 -2.43 7.32 -8.82
C TRP A 64 -3.23 6.02 -8.77
N LEU A 65 -4.23 5.86 -9.63
CA LEU A 65 -5.09 4.68 -9.65
C LEU A 65 -4.32 3.43 -10.09
N ALA A 66 -3.46 3.56 -11.11
CA ALA A 66 -2.58 2.49 -11.55
C ALA A 66 -1.68 2.00 -10.40
N LEU A 67 -1.02 2.95 -9.72
CA LEU A 67 -0.11 2.64 -8.61
C LEU A 67 -0.80 1.92 -7.47
N VAL A 68 -2.02 2.36 -7.10
CA VAL A 68 -2.79 1.75 -6.02
C VAL A 68 -3.27 0.35 -6.39
N ILE A 69 -3.76 0.12 -7.62
CA ILE A 69 -4.22 -1.21 -8.07
C ILE A 69 -3.08 -2.23 -7.99
N ASP A 70 -1.91 -1.86 -8.50
CA ASP A 70 -0.73 -2.72 -8.49
C ASP A 70 -0.21 -2.97 -7.06
N GLU A 71 -0.22 -1.95 -6.20
CA GLU A 71 0.15 -2.11 -4.78
C GLU A 71 -0.81 -3.05 -4.04
N ILE A 72 -2.11 -2.92 -4.28
CA ILE A 72 -3.12 -3.83 -3.68
C ILE A 72 -2.84 -5.27 -4.11
N ALA A 73 -2.67 -5.51 -5.42
CA ALA A 73 -2.37 -6.85 -5.92
C ALA A 73 -1.08 -7.41 -5.34
N SER A 74 -0.03 -6.59 -5.19
CA SER A 74 1.22 -7.03 -4.57
C SER A 74 1.05 -7.35 -3.08
N GLY A 75 0.38 -6.46 -2.34
CA GLY A 75 0.19 -6.57 -0.89
C GLY A 75 -0.72 -7.71 -0.44
N LEU A 76 -1.62 -8.19 -1.31
CA LEU A 76 -2.52 -9.32 -1.02
C LEU A 76 -1.82 -10.68 -0.98
N THR A 77 -0.54 -10.78 -1.36
CA THR A 77 0.17 -12.07 -1.39
C THR A 77 0.55 -12.55 0.01
N SER A 78 -0.26 -13.44 0.60
CA SER A 78 -0.03 -14.02 1.92
C SER A 78 0.36 -15.51 1.84
N ARG A 79 0.44 -16.20 2.99
CA ARG A 79 0.60 -17.66 3.02
C ARG A 79 -0.61 -18.36 2.39
N ASP A 80 -1.78 -17.77 2.58
CA ASP A 80 -3.07 -18.40 2.25
C ASP A 80 -3.69 -17.85 0.96
N VAL A 81 -3.14 -16.76 0.41
CA VAL A 81 -3.58 -16.16 -0.85
C VAL A 81 -2.54 -16.42 -1.93
N ALA A 82 -2.91 -17.20 -2.94
CA ALA A 82 -2.02 -17.50 -4.05
C ALA A 82 -1.75 -16.25 -4.91
N PRO A 83 -0.56 -16.11 -5.53
CA PRO A 83 -0.24 -14.99 -6.42
C PRO A 83 -1.31 -14.69 -7.49
N GLN A 84 -1.89 -15.74 -8.08
CA GLN A 84 -2.94 -15.61 -9.10
C GLN A 84 -4.26 -15.07 -8.55
N GLU A 85 -4.59 -15.36 -7.30
CA GLU A 85 -5.77 -14.82 -6.62
C GLU A 85 -5.58 -13.33 -6.30
N ALA A 86 -4.37 -12.95 -5.87
CA ALA A 86 -3.99 -11.56 -5.66
C ALA A 86 -4.07 -10.74 -6.97
N CYS A 87 -3.58 -11.31 -8.09
CA CYS A 87 -3.74 -10.71 -9.42
C CYS A 87 -5.21 -10.60 -9.84
N LYS A 88 -6.03 -11.62 -9.57
CA LYS A 88 -7.46 -11.60 -9.86
C LYS A 88 -8.16 -10.44 -9.14
N ALA A 89 -7.80 -10.17 -7.88
CA ALA A 89 -8.34 -9.03 -7.14
C ALA A 89 -8.02 -7.68 -7.83
N GLY A 90 -6.81 -7.51 -8.36
CA GLY A 90 -6.45 -6.34 -9.17
C GLY A 90 -7.24 -6.24 -10.49
N LEU A 91 -7.46 -7.37 -11.17
CA LEU A 91 -8.30 -7.43 -12.37
C LEU A 91 -9.75 -7.01 -12.08
N GLU A 92 -10.32 -7.42 -10.94
CA GLU A 92 -11.66 -6.99 -10.54
C GLU A 92 -11.71 -5.48 -10.24
N LEU A 93 -10.63 -4.88 -9.72
CA LEU A 93 -10.53 -3.43 -9.58
C LEU A 93 -10.51 -2.72 -10.95
N LEU A 94 -9.78 -3.26 -11.95
CA LEU A 94 -9.81 -2.72 -13.32
C LEU A 94 -11.23 -2.75 -13.90
N LYS A 95 -11.97 -3.84 -13.69
CA LYS A 95 -13.37 -3.97 -14.11
C LYS A 95 -14.28 -2.96 -13.43
N ALA A 96 -14.01 -2.63 -12.16
CA ALA A 96 -14.81 -1.70 -11.36
C ALA A 96 -14.66 -0.23 -11.78
N ILE A 97 -13.62 0.14 -12.55
CA ILE A 97 -13.43 1.53 -12.99
C ILE A 97 -14.60 1.97 -13.88
N PRO A 98 -15.38 3.01 -13.53
CA PRO A 98 -16.49 3.47 -14.36
C PRO A 98 -16.02 4.01 -15.71
N VAL A 99 -16.89 3.98 -16.71
CA VAL A 99 -16.68 4.70 -17.99
C VAL A 99 -17.33 6.07 -17.88
N GLY A 100 -16.63 7.08 -18.36
CA GLY A 100 -17.16 8.42 -18.50
C GLY A 100 -17.29 9.23 -17.21
N VAL A 101 -16.46 8.95 -16.21
CA VAL A 101 -16.48 9.65 -14.92
C VAL A 101 -15.15 10.36 -14.70
N ASP A 102 -15.21 11.59 -14.19
CA ASP A 102 -14.02 12.28 -13.69
C ASP A 102 -13.58 11.67 -12.34
N LEU A 103 -12.41 11.03 -12.35
CA LEU A 103 -11.79 10.40 -11.18
C LEU A 103 -10.86 11.35 -10.41
N GLY A 104 -10.82 12.64 -10.74
CA GLY A 104 -9.94 13.63 -10.12
C GLY A 104 -10.09 13.74 -8.61
N GLN A 105 -11.31 13.59 -8.08
CA GLN A 105 -11.59 13.61 -6.64
C GLN A 105 -11.54 12.22 -5.99
N ALA A 106 -11.48 11.14 -6.78
CA ALA A 106 -11.54 9.78 -6.24
C ALA A 106 -10.31 9.45 -5.38
N GLY A 107 -9.14 10.05 -5.69
CA GLY A 107 -7.93 9.87 -4.88
C GLY A 107 -8.09 10.36 -3.43
N SER A 108 -8.66 11.55 -3.22
CA SER A 108 -8.92 12.07 -1.86
C SER A 108 -9.96 11.21 -1.12
N LYS A 109 -10.99 10.69 -1.80
CA LYS A 109 -11.96 9.77 -1.17
C LYS A 109 -11.30 8.47 -0.73
N PHE A 110 -10.41 7.93 -1.55
CA PHE A 110 -9.64 6.74 -1.21
C PHE A 110 -8.75 6.97 0.01
N ILE A 111 -8.01 8.08 0.06
CA ILE A 111 -7.16 8.45 1.20
C ILE A 111 -7.98 8.59 2.47
N ILE A 112 -9.10 9.34 2.45
CA ILE A 112 -9.98 9.47 3.63
C ILE A 112 -10.50 8.11 4.11
N SER A 113 -10.82 7.20 3.19
CA SER A 113 -11.27 5.86 3.58
C SER A 113 -10.20 5.05 4.31
N LEU A 114 -8.92 5.23 3.99
CA LEU A 114 -7.81 4.63 4.75
C LEU A 114 -7.61 5.31 6.11
N LEU A 115 -7.75 6.64 6.13
CA LEU A 115 -7.59 7.45 7.33
C LEU A 115 -8.68 7.19 8.39
N ALA A 116 -9.84 6.65 8.01
CA ALA A 116 -10.90 6.30 8.97
C ALA A 116 -10.45 5.29 10.06
N ASP A 117 -9.65 4.28 9.71
CA ASP A 117 -9.08 3.32 10.68
C ASP A 117 -7.98 3.97 11.55
N VAL A 118 -7.29 4.99 11.01
CA VAL A 118 -6.33 5.80 11.77
C VAL A 118 -7.05 6.63 12.83
N ASP A 119 -8.20 7.23 12.51
CA ASP A 119 -9.00 8.02 13.47
C ASP A 119 -9.42 7.19 14.68
N GLU A 120 -10.01 6.02 14.43
CA GLU A 120 -10.44 5.10 15.49
C GLU A 120 -9.27 4.76 16.40
N ARG A 121 -8.08 4.54 15.81
CA ARG A 121 -6.89 4.19 16.58
C ARG A 121 -6.32 5.37 17.37
N LEU A 122 -6.29 6.57 16.80
CA LEU A 122 -5.85 7.77 17.50
C LEU A 122 -6.73 8.08 18.71
N VAL A 123 -8.05 7.85 18.60
CA VAL A 123 -8.99 7.97 19.73
C VAL A 123 -8.64 6.98 20.84
N GLN A 124 -8.34 5.72 20.51
CA GLN A 124 -7.99 4.68 21.49
C GLN A 124 -6.67 4.93 22.22
N LEU A 125 -5.70 5.55 21.55
CA LEU A 125 -4.38 5.76 22.14
C LEU A 125 -4.36 6.92 23.15
N GLU A 126 -5.32 7.84 23.13
CA GLU A 126 -5.40 9.05 23.99
C GLU A 126 -4.11 9.90 24.09
N GLN A 127 -3.08 9.62 23.30
CA GLN A 127 -1.70 9.96 23.65
C GLN A 127 -1.13 11.17 22.91
N ASP A 128 -1.77 11.68 21.85
CA ASP A 128 -1.21 12.83 21.14
C ASP A 128 -2.26 13.78 20.57
N LYS A 129 -2.50 14.87 21.32
CA LYS A 129 -3.36 15.98 20.89
C LYS A 129 -2.82 16.67 19.64
N VAL A 130 -1.51 16.69 19.43
CA VAL A 130 -0.86 17.33 18.28
C VAL A 130 -1.09 16.48 17.03
N LEU A 131 -0.84 15.17 17.09
CA LEU A 131 -1.13 14.27 15.97
C LEU A 131 -2.62 14.32 15.59
N GLY A 132 -3.52 14.29 16.57
CA GLY A 132 -4.96 14.41 16.33
C GLY A 132 -5.38 15.75 15.70
N GLN A 133 -4.69 16.85 16.00
CA GLN A 133 -4.92 18.14 15.34
C GLN A 133 -4.44 18.13 13.89
N ILE A 134 -3.24 17.61 13.63
CA ILE A 134 -2.68 17.48 12.27
C ILE A 134 -3.56 16.57 11.42
N TYR A 135 -4.00 15.43 11.98
CA TYR A 135 -4.93 14.50 11.35
C TYR A 135 -6.24 15.18 10.92
N ARG A 136 -6.89 15.93 11.83
CA ARG A 136 -8.14 16.64 11.50
C ARG A 136 -7.95 17.66 10.39
N ALA A 137 -6.87 18.45 10.45
CA ALA A 137 -6.54 19.43 9.41
C ALA A 137 -6.31 18.76 8.03
N LEU A 138 -5.64 17.60 8.01
CA LEU A 138 -5.48 16.80 6.79
C LEU A 138 -6.81 16.33 6.22
N VAL A 139 -7.67 15.77 7.06
CA VAL A 139 -9.00 15.28 6.67
C VAL A 139 -9.86 16.42 6.12
N GLU A 140 -9.85 17.58 6.79
CA GLU A 140 -10.49 18.80 6.30
C GLU A 140 -9.98 19.21 4.92
N LEU A 141 -8.66 19.16 4.68
CA LEU A 141 -8.07 19.52 3.40
C LEU A 141 -8.51 18.58 2.26
N HIS A 142 -8.53 17.26 2.51
CA HIS A 142 -9.05 16.30 1.53
C HIS A 142 -10.55 16.45 1.29
N HIS A 143 -11.34 16.76 2.34
CA HIS A 143 -12.75 17.07 2.17
C HIS A 143 -12.98 18.32 1.32
N GLY A 144 -12.15 19.37 1.48
CA GLY A 144 -12.16 20.54 0.60
C GLY A 144 -11.92 20.15 -0.86
N VAL A 145 -10.91 19.32 -1.14
CA VAL A 145 -10.66 18.80 -2.51
C VAL A 145 -11.87 18.06 -3.09
N ILE A 146 -12.55 17.25 -2.27
CA ILE A 146 -13.79 16.56 -2.67
C ILE A 146 -14.92 17.56 -2.91
N GLY A 147 -14.97 18.65 -2.14
CA GLY A 147 -15.90 19.76 -2.32
C GLY A 147 -15.63 20.62 -3.56
N GLY A 148 -14.48 20.43 -4.22
CA GLY A 148 -14.08 21.17 -5.42
C GLY A 148 -12.94 22.15 -5.20
N ASP A 149 -12.45 22.29 -3.96
CA ASP A 149 -11.31 23.16 -3.67
C ASP A 149 -10.06 22.67 -4.40
N GLN A 150 -9.18 23.63 -4.69
CA GLN A 150 -7.89 23.38 -5.31
C GLN A 150 -6.79 23.98 -4.42
N PRO A 151 -6.49 23.35 -3.27
CA PRO A 151 -5.42 23.84 -2.42
C PRO A 151 -4.11 23.83 -3.20
N ASP A 152 -3.36 24.92 -3.09
CA ASP A 152 -2.11 25.05 -3.82
C ASP A 152 -1.00 24.18 -3.21
N ALA A 153 0.10 24.04 -3.94
CA ALA A 153 1.24 23.25 -3.48
C ALA A 153 1.88 23.81 -2.18
N THR A 154 1.67 25.10 -1.85
CA THR A 154 2.20 25.71 -0.63
C THR A 154 1.41 25.25 0.59
N GLN A 155 0.08 25.16 0.48
CA GLN A 155 -0.79 24.65 1.55
C GLN A 155 -0.44 23.20 1.91
N TRP A 156 -0.31 22.32 0.91
CA TRP A 156 0.10 20.93 1.13
C TRP A 156 1.48 20.83 1.80
N ARG A 157 2.46 21.59 1.32
CA ARG A 157 3.83 21.57 1.89
C ARG A 157 3.86 22.10 3.32
N ALA A 158 3.10 23.14 3.63
CA ALA A 158 3.02 23.69 4.97
C ALA A 158 2.46 22.66 5.96
N MET A 159 1.38 21.96 5.58
CA MET A 159 0.78 20.93 6.42
C MET A 159 1.72 19.71 6.58
N ARG A 160 2.34 19.26 5.47
CA ARG A 160 3.33 18.18 5.51
C ARG A 160 4.50 18.51 6.43
N LYS A 161 4.99 19.75 6.42
CA LYS A 161 6.10 20.18 7.28
C LYS A 161 5.79 19.92 8.76
N SER A 162 4.59 20.30 9.23
CA SER A 162 4.17 20.05 10.60
C SER A 162 4.11 18.56 10.93
N ALA A 163 3.64 17.73 9.99
CA ALA A 163 3.61 16.28 10.17
C ALA A 163 5.02 15.68 10.26
N VAL A 164 5.94 16.08 9.38
CA VAL A 164 7.35 15.63 9.39
C VAL A 164 8.04 16.03 10.69
N GLU A 165 7.83 17.27 11.16
CA GLU A 165 8.40 17.74 12.43
C GLU A 165 7.91 16.90 13.61
N LEU A 166 6.63 16.50 13.62
CA LEU A 166 6.11 15.59 14.64
C LEU A 166 6.72 14.19 14.49
N THR A 167 6.66 13.58 13.30
CA THR A 167 7.16 12.22 13.04
C THR A 167 8.63 12.06 13.44
N ASN A 168 9.48 13.05 13.15
CA ASN A 168 10.91 13.01 13.49
C ASN A 168 11.20 12.98 15.00
N ASN A 169 10.24 13.40 15.83
CA ASN A 169 10.38 13.41 17.29
C ASN A 169 9.75 12.18 17.96
N LEU A 170 9.11 11.29 17.20
CA LEU A 170 8.46 10.08 17.72
C LEU A 170 9.45 8.90 17.74
N PRO A 171 9.34 7.98 18.72
CA PRO A 171 10.20 6.80 18.78
C PRO A 171 10.00 5.91 17.54
N GLU A 172 11.09 5.56 16.85
CA GLU A 172 11.05 4.66 15.70
C GLU A 172 10.44 3.31 16.09
N GLY A 173 9.60 2.75 15.23
CA GLY A 173 8.93 1.46 15.48
C GLY A 173 7.76 1.52 16.46
N SER A 174 7.52 2.65 17.12
CA SER A 174 6.30 2.84 17.92
C SER A 174 5.06 2.92 17.04
N GLU A 175 3.92 2.52 17.60
CA GLU A 175 2.63 2.61 16.90
C GLU A 175 2.27 4.06 16.55
N VAL A 176 2.53 5.02 17.46
CA VAL A 176 2.27 6.44 17.22
C VAL A 176 3.11 6.97 16.05
N ALA A 177 4.40 6.61 15.98
CA ALA A 177 5.24 6.97 14.83
C ALA A 177 4.71 6.37 13.52
N ALA A 178 4.20 5.14 13.56
CA ALA A 178 3.64 4.49 12.38
C ALA A 178 2.36 5.20 11.90
N LEU A 179 1.45 5.57 12.80
CA LEU A 179 0.24 6.35 12.48
C LEU A 179 0.59 7.74 11.95
N ALA A 180 1.57 8.42 12.55
CA ALA A 180 2.08 9.69 12.05
C ALA A 180 2.66 9.55 10.63
N GLY A 181 3.32 8.43 10.32
CA GLY A 181 3.77 8.10 8.97
C GLY A 181 2.63 7.98 7.95
N VAL A 182 1.47 7.43 8.34
CA VAL A 182 0.27 7.40 7.48
C VAL A 182 -0.22 8.81 7.20
N VAL A 183 -0.35 9.62 8.26
CA VAL A 183 -0.79 11.02 8.16
C VAL A 183 0.15 11.82 7.27
N GLU A 184 1.47 11.67 7.44
CA GLU A 184 2.47 12.35 6.62
C GLU A 184 2.40 11.93 5.14
N ALA A 185 2.27 10.64 4.86
CA ALA A 185 2.20 10.12 3.50
C ALA A 185 0.97 10.63 2.73
N ALA A 186 -0.13 10.90 3.42
CA ALA A 186 -1.36 11.44 2.86
C ALA A 186 -1.30 12.94 2.55
N MET A 187 -0.22 13.66 2.87
CA MET A 187 -0.13 15.13 2.77
C MET A 187 0.07 15.68 1.35
N TRP A 188 -0.62 15.13 0.35
CA TRP A 188 -0.59 15.61 -1.02
C TRP A 188 -1.93 15.44 -1.74
N ASP A 189 -2.14 16.24 -2.77
CA ASP A 189 -3.23 16.06 -3.71
C ASP A 189 -2.90 14.99 -4.74
N ALA A 190 -3.72 13.92 -4.81
CA ALA A 190 -3.56 12.82 -5.77
C ALA A 190 -3.64 13.25 -7.24
N ARG A 191 -4.19 14.43 -7.54
CA ARG A 191 -4.20 15.03 -8.88
C ARG A 191 -2.81 15.48 -9.32
N THR A 192 -1.98 15.93 -8.38
CA THR A 192 -0.67 16.53 -8.66
C THR A 192 0.50 15.66 -8.19
N SER A 193 0.26 14.77 -7.24
CA SER A 193 1.22 13.79 -6.72
C SER A 193 0.68 12.38 -6.93
N PRO A 194 1.02 11.69 -8.04
CA PRO A 194 0.52 10.35 -8.31
C PRO A 194 0.81 9.32 -7.21
N SER A 195 1.93 9.44 -6.49
CA SER A 195 2.35 8.44 -5.52
C SER A 195 1.58 8.50 -4.19
N VAL A 196 0.89 9.61 -3.89
CA VAL A 196 0.29 9.81 -2.56
C VAL A 196 -0.66 8.67 -2.16
N GLY A 197 -1.46 8.15 -3.09
CA GLY A 197 -2.39 7.05 -2.81
C GLY A 197 -1.65 5.77 -2.43
N VAL A 198 -0.61 5.40 -3.18
CA VAL A 198 0.19 4.19 -2.90
C VAL A 198 1.06 4.36 -1.66
N ASP A 199 1.65 5.53 -1.45
CA ASP A 199 2.48 5.82 -0.27
C ASP A 199 1.63 5.78 1.00
N THR A 200 0.42 6.34 0.96
CA THR A 200 -0.56 6.26 2.07
C THR A 200 -0.95 4.82 2.36
N LEU A 201 -1.26 4.02 1.33
CA LEU A 201 -1.61 2.60 1.49
C LEU A 201 -0.46 1.78 2.08
N ARG A 202 0.78 2.06 1.66
CA ARG A 202 1.99 1.41 2.19
C ARG A 202 2.20 1.73 3.66
N GLN A 203 2.14 3.00 4.03
CA GLN A 203 2.28 3.40 5.43
C GLN A 203 1.12 2.86 6.27
N PHE A 204 -0.10 2.87 5.74
CA PHE A 204 -1.26 2.27 6.39
C PHE A 204 -1.04 0.78 6.70
N SER A 205 -0.63 0.00 5.69
CA SER A 205 -0.33 -1.41 5.85
C SER A 205 0.83 -1.64 6.83
N ARG A 206 1.86 -0.79 6.80
CA ARG A 206 2.98 -0.82 7.76
C ARG A 206 2.52 -0.54 9.18
N ALA A 207 1.67 0.46 9.40
CA ALA A 207 1.15 0.80 10.73
C ALA A 207 0.37 -0.37 11.33
N ARG A 208 -0.43 -1.06 10.52
CA ARG A 208 -1.11 -2.30 10.93
C ARG A 208 -0.14 -3.42 11.27
N SER A 209 0.90 -3.62 10.46
CA SER A 209 1.96 -4.61 10.75
C SER A 209 2.67 -4.30 12.07
N ILE A 210 3.05 -3.05 12.32
CA ILE A 210 3.69 -2.63 13.57
C ILE A 210 2.76 -2.89 14.76
N ARG A 211 1.50 -2.46 14.66
CA ARG A 211 0.49 -2.73 15.70
C ARG A 211 0.37 -4.21 16.00
N ALA A 212 0.23 -5.06 14.98
CA ALA A 212 0.07 -6.50 15.18
C ALA A 212 1.32 -7.14 15.84
N VAL A 213 2.51 -6.65 15.51
CA VAL A 213 3.77 -7.09 16.13
C VAL A 213 3.86 -6.65 17.60
N VAL A 214 3.41 -5.44 17.92
CA VAL A 214 3.32 -4.93 19.31
C VAL A 214 2.28 -5.72 20.11
N GLU A 215 1.09 -5.97 19.55
CA GLU A 215 0.03 -6.78 20.19
C GLU A 215 0.46 -8.25 20.40
N PHE A 216 1.31 -8.78 19.51
CA PHE A 216 1.95 -10.08 19.70
C PHE A 216 2.96 -10.10 20.87
N GLY A 217 3.38 -8.94 21.35
CA GLY A 217 4.36 -8.80 22.43
C GLY A 217 5.79 -9.00 21.96
N TRP A 218 6.11 -8.71 20.69
CA TRP A 218 7.49 -8.62 20.23
C TRP A 218 8.08 -7.28 20.66
N THR A 219 9.23 -7.34 21.33
CA THR A 219 9.87 -6.18 21.98
C THR A 219 11.14 -5.76 21.26
N GLU A 220 11.66 -4.56 21.56
CA GLU A 220 12.99 -4.14 21.11
C GLU A 220 14.10 -5.08 21.61
N ALA A 221 13.92 -5.66 22.81
CA ALA A 221 14.84 -6.65 23.35
C ALA A 221 14.82 -7.95 22.51
N ASP A 222 13.64 -8.42 22.08
CA ASP A 222 13.51 -9.57 21.18
C ASP A 222 14.23 -9.30 19.83
N GLU A 223 14.04 -8.10 19.28
CA GLU A 223 14.68 -7.68 18.02
C GLU A 223 16.21 -7.65 18.15
N ALA A 224 16.73 -6.99 19.19
CA ALA A 224 18.16 -6.88 19.44
C ALA A 224 18.80 -8.25 19.68
N HIS A 225 18.12 -9.11 20.44
CA HIS A 225 18.60 -10.46 20.73
C HIS A 225 18.64 -11.34 19.47
N THR A 226 17.57 -11.31 18.67
CA THR A 226 17.51 -12.05 17.40
C THR A 226 18.60 -11.58 16.45
N LYS A 227 18.78 -10.26 16.29
CA LYS A 227 19.82 -9.70 15.42
C LYS A 227 21.22 -10.11 15.85
N MET A 228 21.52 -10.06 17.16
CA MET A 228 22.80 -10.50 17.71
C MET A 228 23.08 -11.96 17.37
N ARG A 229 22.09 -12.85 17.55
CA ARG A 229 22.27 -14.27 17.28
C ARG A 229 22.41 -14.59 15.80
N LEU A 230 21.62 -13.95 14.92
CA LEU A 230 21.76 -14.13 13.47
C LEU A 230 23.13 -13.66 12.97
N ASP A 231 23.67 -12.57 13.53
CA ASP A 231 25.02 -12.11 13.23
C ASP A 231 26.10 -13.10 13.73
N ASP A 232 25.93 -13.69 14.92
CA ASP A 232 26.79 -14.78 15.40
C ASP A 232 26.75 -16.00 14.48
N MET A 233 25.55 -16.45 14.07
CA MET A 233 25.40 -17.57 13.11
C MET A 233 26.11 -17.27 11.79
N PHE A 234 25.96 -16.04 11.26
CA PHE A 234 26.64 -15.63 10.04
C PHE A 234 28.16 -15.71 10.18
N LYS A 235 28.71 -15.17 11.27
CA LYS A 235 30.15 -15.16 11.54
C LYS A 235 30.73 -16.56 11.71
N ARG A 236 30.04 -17.44 12.44
CA ARG A 236 30.52 -18.79 12.73
C ARG A 236 30.42 -19.74 11.53
N PHE A 237 29.34 -19.64 10.76
CA PHE A 237 29.00 -20.69 9.80
C PHE A 237 29.10 -20.29 8.34
N LEU A 238 29.03 -19.00 8.00
CA LEU A 238 28.94 -18.55 6.60
C LEU A 238 30.07 -17.61 6.16
N LYS A 239 30.53 -16.72 7.04
CA LYS A 239 31.49 -15.67 6.70
C LYS A 239 32.73 -16.21 5.98
N ASP A 240 33.29 -17.29 6.52
CA ASP A 240 34.52 -17.91 6.02
C ASP A 240 34.26 -19.27 5.35
N ASN A 241 32.99 -19.66 5.14
CA ASN A 241 32.58 -20.94 4.53
C ASN A 241 31.51 -20.72 3.44
N PRO A 242 31.85 -20.07 2.31
CA PRO A 242 30.90 -19.71 1.26
C PRO A 242 30.25 -20.91 0.55
N GLU A 243 30.86 -22.10 0.65
CA GLU A 243 30.33 -23.36 0.15
C GLU A 243 29.21 -23.96 1.02
N ASN A 244 28.98 -23.40 2.22
CA ASN A 244 27.92 -23.84 3.10
C ASN A 244 26.55 -23.57 2.48
N LYS A 245 25.78 -24.64 2.24
CA LYS A 245 24.44 -24.55 1.63
C LYS A 245 23.34 -24.20 2.63
N ARG A 246 23.63 -24.26 3.94
CA ARG A 246 22.68 -23.90 4.99
C ARG A 246 22.64 -22.38 5.17
N THR A 247 21.47 -21.86 5.51
CA THR A 247 21.25 -20.45 5.82
C THR A 247 21.52 -20.16 7.30
N VAL A 248 21.64 -18.87 7.66
CA VAL A 248 21.70 -18.47 9.09
C VAL A 248 20.48 -18.93 9.88
N PHE A 249 19.32 -19.05 9.23
CA PHE A 249 18.09 -19.50 9.87
C PHE A 249 18.09 -21.00 10.14
N ASP A 250 18.76 -21.80 9.31
CA ASP A 250 18.89 -23.24 9.56
C ASP A 250 19.76 -23.49 10.80
N HIS A 251 20.85 -22.75 10.97
CA HIS A 251 21.68 -22.84 12.18
C HIS A 251 20.98 -22.24 13.40
N TYR A 252 20.23 -21.16 13.21
CA TYR A 252 19.42 -20.56 14.27
C TYR A 252 18.33 -21.51 14.79
N ALA A 253 17.68 -22.26 13.90
CA ALA A 253 16.68 -23.26 14.26
C ALA A 253 17.26 -24.43 15.06
N ASP A 254 18.50 -24.85 14.74
CA ASP A 254 19.19 -25.92 15.48
C ASP A 254 19.56 -25.49 16.90
N GLU A 255 20.15 -24.29 17.05
CA GLU A 255 20.67 -23.83 18.34
C GLU A 255 19.58 -23.21 19.24
N PHE A 256 18.56 -22.59 18.65
CA PHE A 256 17.55 -21.81 19.36
C PHE A 256 16.12 -22.07 18.84
N PRO A 257 15.63 -23.32 18.88
CA PRO A 257 14.39 -23.73 18.22
C PRO A 257 13.14 -22.98 18.70
N GLU A 258 13.05 -22.66 19.99
CA GLU A 258 11.90 -21.92 20.54
C GLU A 258 11.87 -20.46 20.09
N GLU A 259 13.03 -19.81 20.04
CA GLU A 259 13.15 -18.42 19.58
C GLU A 259 12.99 -18.31 18.07
N GLU A 260 13.44 -19.31 17.32
CA GLU A 260 13.17 -19.44 15.89
C GLU A 260 11.67 -19.57 15.62
N ALA A 261 10.97 -20.44 16.35
CA ALA A 261 9.53 -20.59 16.23
C ALA A 261 8.79 -19.29 16.54
N ARG A 262 9.23 -18.55 17.57
CA ARG A 262 8.69 -17.22 17.92
C ARG A 262 8.97 -16.19 16.82
N LEU A 263 10.17 -16.16 16.25
CA LEU A 263 10.53 -15.29 15.13
C LEU A 263 9.67 -15.58 13.89
N ARG A 264 9.50 -16.86 13.51
CA ARG A 264 8.62 -17.25 12.40
C ARG A 264 7.18 -16.80 12.63
N ARG A 265 6.70 -16.90 13.87
CA ARG A 265 5.35 -16.43 14.23
C ARG A 265 5.23 -14.92 14.10
N ARG A 266 6.23 -14.15 14.54
CA ARG A 266 6.27 -12.69 14.34
C ARG A 266 6.25 -12.32 12.85
N ILE A 267 7.06 -12.99 12.02
CA ILE A 267 7.11 -12.74 10.57
C ILE A 267 5.76 -13.05 9.91
N ALA A 268 5.10 -14.14 10.32
CA ALA A 268 3.77 -14.48 9.82
C ALA A 268 2.74 -13.39 10.19
N ILE A 269 2.72 -12.96 11.45
CA ILE A 269 1.82 -11.89 11.94
C ILE A 269 2.04 -10.59 11.16
N GLU A 270 3.28 -10.19 10.94
CA GLU A 270 3.60 -8.98 10.18
C GLU A 270 3.07 -9.06 8.73
N ARG A 271 3.26 -10.22 8.09
CA ARG A 271 2.81 -10.49 6.73
C ARG A 271 1.28 -10.52 6.62
N ASP A 272 0.61 -11.18 7.56
CA ASP A 272 -0.85 -11.28 7.57
C ASP A 272 -1.48 -9.89 7.79
N ALA A 273 -0.91 -9.10 8.71
CA ALA A 273 -1.35 -7.73 8.93
C ALA A 273 -1.17 -6.82 7.70
N ARG A 274 -0.07 -7.01 6.94
CA ARG A 274 0.15 -6.30 5.67
C ARG A 274 -0.90 -6.70 4.62
N CYS A 275 -1.20 -8.00 4.52
CA CYS A 275 -2.26 -8.51 3.63
C CYS A 275 -3.63 -7.93 3.98
N ILE A 276 -3.97 -7.85 5.26
CA ILE A 276 -5.20 -7.19 5.73
C ILE A 276 -5.21 -5.72 5.34
N GLY A 277 -4.08 -5.01 5.46
CA GLY A 277 -3.94 -3.63 4.99
C GLY A 277 -4.25 -3.47 3.50
N ALA A 278 -3.69 -4.35 2.66
CA ALA A 278 -3.97 -4.37 1.23
C ALA A 278 -5.45 -4.69 0.92
N GLU A 279 -6.06 -5.61 1.65
CA GLU A 279 -7.47 -5.97 1.49
C GLU A 279 -8.42 -4.82 1.88
N LEU A 280 -8.12 -4.10 2.96
CA LEU A 280 -8.85 -2.89 3.33
C LEU A 280 -8.67 -1.79 2.26
N GLY A 281 -7.46 -1.65 1.70
CA GLY A 281 -7.22 -0.80 0.54
C GLY A 281 -8.05 -1.19 -0.68
N ARG A 282 -8.19 -2.48 -0.97
CA ARG A 282 -9.05 -3.01 -2.03
C ARG A 282 -10.51 -2.65 -1.82
N ILE A 283 -11.01 -2.83 -0.61
CA ILE A 283 -12.39 -2.50 -0.24
C ILE A 283 -12.63 -0.99 -0.37
N ALA A 284 -11.72 -0.17 0.18
CA ALA A 284 -11.77 1.29 0.08
C ALA A 284 -11.83 1.75 -1.38
N LEU A 285 -10.93 1.23 -2.22
CA LEU A 285 -10.89 1.59 -3.64
C LEU A 285 -12.16 1.14 -4.37
N SER A 286 -12.62 -0.10 -4.11
CA SER A 286 -13.86 -0.62 -4.72
C SER A 286 -15.08 0.23 -4.38
N ASN A 287 -15.19 0.69 -3.13
CA ASN A 287 -16.26 1.58 -2.69
C ASN A 287 -16.19 2.94 -3.38
N VAL A 288 -14.99 3.52 -3.53
CA VAL A 288 -14.77 4.78 -4.24
C VAL A 288 -15.17 4.68 -5.70
N LEU A 289 -14.73 3.62 -6.39
CA LEU A 289 -15.06 3.37 -7.80
C LEU A 289 -16.56 3.10 -7.98
N GLY A 290 -17.15 2.27 -7.13
CA GLY A 290 -18.58 1.95 -7.16
C GLY A 290 -19.48 3.15 -6.86
N ALA A 291 -19.08 4.04 -5.94
CA ALA A 291 -19.81 5.28 -5.67
C ALA A 291 -19.71 6.28 -6.83
N ALA A 292 -18.60 6.26 -7.58
CA ALA A 292 -18.42 7.08 -8.77
C ALA A 292 -19.37 6.65 -9.91
N SER A 293 -19.62 5.34 -10.07
CA SER A 293 -20.55 4.80 -11.06
C SER A 293 -22.03 5.18 -10.86
N LYS A 294 -22.45 5.48 -9.61
CA LYS A 294 -23.87 5.77 -9.29
C LYS A 294 -24.29 7.22 -9.51
N LYS A 295 -23.36 8.10 -9.89
CA LYS A 295 -23.62 9.55 -10.08
C LYS A 295 -23.91 9.94 -11.55
N GLN A 296 -23.97 8.97 -12.45
CA GLN A 296 -24.45 9.12 -13.84
C GLN A 296 -25.96 8.86 -13.90
#